data_AF-A0A183AYB3-F1
#
_entry.id   AF-A0A183AYB3-F1
#
_cell.length_a   1.000
_cell.length_b   1.000
_cell.length_c   1.000
_cell.angle_alpha   90.00
_cell.angle_beta   90.00
_cell.angle_gamma   90.00
#
_symmetry.space_group_name_H-M   'P 1'
#
loop_
_entity.id
_entity.type
_entity.pdbx_description
1 polymer ?
#
loop_
_entity_poly.entity_id
_entity_poly.type
_entity_poly.pdbx_seq_one_letter_code
_entity_poly.pdbx_strand_id
1 'polypeptide(L)'
;MFYSFHFQASNGPCGLSGALNEKAQPPPPEFIAHRNKLWAKLRKEYEEFVAAQPRAPIQITLPDGTIIDGKAWETTPMEVAKSINKNLADCAVIARVNGELWDLLRPFEKSATLEVLNFDHKDGQYVFWHSSAHVLGEAMELTFGGHLCYGPPVEEGFYYDMWLNHGFPSPTIYSRDSKGLGPEDRAVLDNVCRRICKENQPFERLEMTKENLLEMFAYNEFKCRIIREKVTTPTTTVYRCGPLIDLCRGPHVRHTGCIKSMMVTKSSAAYWEGRADAETLQRVYGISFPDPKRLKEWKHWQEEAAKRDHRKLGVEQKLFFFHELSPGSCFFLPAGAHIYNTLIAFIRAEYWRRGFQEVITPNMFNSALWETSGHWQHYSDNMFKIDVEKQQFGLKPMNCPGHCLMFAKEIRSHRDLPLRYADFGVLHRNEFSGALTGLTRVRRFQQDDAHIFCREDQVSPHTQFHCSNLSVASVLIRSPSSVAIFCAY
;
A
#
# COMPACT_ATOMS: atom_id res chain seq x y z
N MET A 1 -0.99 31.92 45.46
CA MET A 1 -0.36 30.65 45.88
C MET A 1 -0.08 29.84 44.63
N PHE A 2 1.09 30.09 44.03
CA PHE A 2 1.59 29.35 42.87
C PHE A 2 2.80 28.56 43.36
N TYR A 3 2.73 27.23 43.35
CA TYR A 3 3.88 26.38 43.61
C TYR A 3 4.65 26.19 42.31
N SER A 4 5.83 26.82 42.27
CA SER A 4 6.87 26.62 41.26
C SER A 4 7.69 25.40 41.66
N PHE A 5 7.78 24.39 40.78
CA PHE A 5 8.78 23.32 40.91
C PHE A 5 9.85 23.53 39.83
N HIS A 6 11.04 23.90 40.30
CA HIS A 6 12.27 23.95 39.53
C HIS A 6 12.71 22.53 39.13
N PHE A 7 12.94 22.31 37.84
CA PHE A 7 13.71 21.17 37.36
C PHE A 7 15.19 21.56 37.33
N GLN A 8 15.98 21.06 38.29
CA GLN A 8 17.44 21.12 38.24
C GLN A 8 17.96 20.05 37.28
N ALA A 9 18.67 20.49 36.24
CA ALA A 9 19.46 19.63 35.37
C ALA A 9 20.76 19.23 36.09
N SER A 10 20.98 17.93 36.31
CA SER A 10 22.27 17.38 36.70
C SER A 10 22.89 16.63 35.51
N ASN A 11 23.94 17.24 34.94
CA ASN A 11 24.86 16.59 34.03
C ASN A 11 25.85 15.74 34.84
N GLY A 12 25.89 14.43 34.60
CA GLY A 12 26.91 13.51 35.10
C GLY A 12 26.91 12.21 34.28
N PRO A 13 28.08 11.69 33.86
CA PRO A 13 28.18 10.62 32.87
C PRO A 13 27.89 9.26 33.52
N CYS A 14 26.73 8.68 33.24
CA CYS A 14 26.42 7.32 33.71
C CYS A 14 26.77 6.31 32.61
N GLY A 15 27.96 5.72 32.73
CA GLY A 15 28.30 4.49 32.05
C GLY A 15 27.42 3.35 32.59
N LEU A 16 26.46 2.91 31.79
CA LEU A 16 25.77 1.64 31.96
C LEU A 16 25.70 0.98 30.59
N SER A 17 26.75 0.25 30.26
CA SER A 17 26.69 -0.87 29.32
C SER A 17 25.71 -1.90 29.88
N GLY A 18 24.42 -1.67 29.64
CA GLY A 18 23.37 -2.63 29.95
C GLY A 18 23.50 -3.80 28.99
N ALA A 19 24.17 -4.87 29.45
CA ALA A 19 23.98 -6.20 28.92
C ALA A 19 22.48 -6.45 28.80
N LEU A 20 21.98 -6.56 27.57
CA LEU A 20 20.66 -7.13 27.33
C LEU A 20 20.75 -8.56 27.83
N ASN A 21 20.28 -8.74 29.06
CA ASN A 21 20.09 -10.03 29.68
C ASN A 21 19.32 -10.89 28.66
N GLU A 22 19.95 -11.95 28.18
CA GLU A 22 19.31 -13.10 27.51
C GLU A 22 18.31 -13.70 28.52
N LYS A 23 17.21 -13.01 28.79
CA LYS A 23 16.04 -13.64 29.39
C LYS A 23 15.65 -14.73 28.41
N ALA A 24 15.72 -15.97 28.87
CA ALA A 24 15.36 -17.19 28.16
C ALA A 24 14.20 -16.91 27.19
N GLN A 25 14.53 -16.78 25.91
CA GLN A 25 13.50 -16.75 24.89
C GLN A 25 12.73 -18.07 25.04
N PRO A 26 11.39 -18.05 24.98
CA PRO A 26 10.62 -19.28 24.99
C PRO A 26 11.16 -20.21 23.90
N PRO A 27 11.13 -21.53 24.11
CA PRO A 27 11.57 -22.47 23.09
C PRO A 27 10.85 -22.16 21.77
N PRO A 28 11.54 -22.20 20.63
CA PRO A 28 10.94 -21.89 19.34
C PRO A 28 9.70 -22.77 19.12
N PRO A 29 8.62 -22.23 18.54
CA PRO A 29 7.40 -22.99 18.31
C PRO A 29 7.66 -24.32 17.58
N GLU A 30 6.94 -25.37 17.97
CA GLU A 30 7.11 -26.73 17.43
C GLU A 30 6.97 -26.78 15.89
N PHE A 31 6.13 -25.92 15.33
CA PHE A 31 5.94 -25.82 13.88
C PHE A 31 7.23 -25.47 13.12
N ILE A 32 8.20 -24.76 13.74
CA ILE A 32 9.47 -24.40 13.10
C ILE A 32 10.28 -25.66 12.80
N ALA A 33 10.32 -26.60 13.75
CA ALA A 33 11.02 -27.88 13.57
C ALA A 33 10.39 -28.71 12.45
N HIS A 34 9.05 -28.79 12.42
CA HIS A 34 8.31 -29.47 11.35
C HIS A 34 8.60 -28.85 9.97
N ARG A 35 8.47 -27.53 9.86
CA ARG A 35 8.72 -26.74 8.64
C ARG A 35 10.14 -26.97 8.10
N ASN A 36 11.14 -26.93 8.99
CA ASN A 36 12.54 -27.15 8.64
C ASN A 36 12.82 -28.59 8.18
N LYS A 37 12.18 -29.59 8.78
CA LYS A 37 12.30 -30.99 8.35
C LYS A 37 11.75 -31.18 6.94
N LEU A 38 10.56 -30.64 6.67
CA LEU A 38 9.94 -30.72 5.35
C LEU A 38 10.76 -29.94 4.30
N TRP A 39 11.25 -28.75 4.65
CA TRP A 39 12.17 -27.98 3.81
C TRP A 39 13.42 -28.79 3.45
N ALA A 40 14.10 -29.38 4.43
CA ALA A 40 15.33 -30.14 4.19
C ALA A 40 15.10 -31.32 3.24
N LYS A 41 13.98 -32.03 3.38
CA LYS A 41 13.59 -33.10 2.46
C LYS A 41 13.42 -32.59 1.03
N LEU A 42 12.53 -31.61 0.84
CA LEU A 42 12.18 -31.09 -0.49
C LEU A 42 13.36 -30.37 -1.16
N ARG A 43 14.20 -29.71 -0.35
CA ARG A 43 15.41 -29.03 -0.83
C ARG A 43 16.41 -30.04 -1.40
N LYS A 44 16.61 -31.17 -0.72
CA LYS A 44 17.47 -32.25 -1.19
C LYS A 44 16.98 -32.82 -2.53
N GLU A 45 15.68 -33.09 -2.65
CA GLU A 45 15.05 -33.56 -3.90
C GLU A 45 15.29 -32.56 -5.05
N TYR A 46 15.17 -31.26 -4.79
CA TYR A 46 15.46 -30.22 -5.78
C TYR A 46 16.94 -30.14 -6.16
N GLU A 47 17.86 -30.27 -5.21
CA GLU A 47 19.30 -30.28 -5.49
C GLU A 47 19.70 -31.48 -6.34
N GLU A 48 19.12 -32.66 -6.07
CA GLU A 48 19.29 -33.85 -6.91
C GLU A 48 18.73 -33.63 -8.32
N PHE A 49 17.55 -33.00 -8.44
CA PHE A 49 16.99 -32.62 -9.73
C PHE A 49 17.90 -31.67 -10.50
N VAL A 50 18.41 -30.60 -9.87
CA VAL A 50 19.32 -29.63 -10.49
C VAL A 50 20.64 -30.28 -10.89
N ALA A 51 21.18 -31.20 -10.07
CA ALA A 51 22.39 -31.94 -10.39
C ALA A 51 22.22 -32.86 -11.62
N ALA A 52 21.01 -33.41 -11.82
CA ALA A 52 20.69 -34.24 -12.97
C ALA A 52 20.46 -33.46 -14.29
N GLN A 53 20.27 -32.14 -14.23
CA GLN A 53 20.03 -31.32 -15.43
C GLN A 53 21.29 -31.20 -16.32
N PRO A 54 21.14 -31.21 -17.66
CA PRO A 54 22.28 -31.09 -18.57
C PRO A 54 22.94 -29.71 -18.45
N ARG A 55 24.28 -29.69 -18.31
CA ARG A 55 25.10 -28.47 -18.32
C ARG A 55 25.38 -27.99 -19.75
N ALA A 56 24.32 -27.80 -20.52
CA ALA A 56 24.40 -27.39 -21.91
C ALA A 56 25.03 -25.98 -22.03
N PRO A 57 25.84 -25.73 -23.06
CA PRO A 57 26.38 -24.40 -23.30
C PRO A 57 25.24 -23.41 -23.62
N ILE A 58 25.27 -22.24 -23.00
CA ILE A 58 24.29 -21.16 -23.17
C ILE A 58 24.99 -19.83 -23.40
N GLN A 59 24.29 -18.90 -24.03
CA GLN A 59 24.75 -17.54 -24.28
C GLN A 59 23.91 -16.55 -23.48
N ILE A 60 24.59 -15.69 -22.71
CA ILE A 60 23.98 -14.61 -21.94
C ILE A 60 24.28 -13.29 -22.63
N THR A 61 23.24 -12.61 -23.11
CA THR A 61 23.37 -11.32 -23.82
C THR A 61 23.13 -10.16 -22.85
N LEU A 62 24.08 -9.24 -22.76
CA LEU A 62 23.99 -8.02 -21.95
C LEU A 62 23.31 -6.87 -22.72
N PRO A 63 22.90 -5.78 -22.05
CA PRO A 63 22.18 -4.68 -22.70
C PRO A 63 23.00 -3.91 -23.75
N ASP A 64 24.33 -3.97 -23.65
CA ASP A 64 25.28 -3.38 -24.61
C ASP A 64 25.52 -4.28 -25.84
N GLY A 65 24.88 -5.45 -25.89
CA GLY A 65 25.05 -6.46 -26.93
C GLY A 65 26.22 -7.42 -26.69
N THR A 66 26.98 -7.27 -25.60
CA THR A 66 28.05 -8.21 -25.23
C THR A 66 27.48 -9.59 -24.93
N ILE A 67 28.10 -10.64 -25.47
CA ILE A 67 27.69 -12.04 -25.23
C ILE A 67 28.70 -12.71 -24.30
N ILE A 68 28.21 -13.34 -23.25
CA ILE A 68 28.98 -14.11 -22.28
C ILE A 68 28.56 -15.57 -22.36
N ASP A 69 29.53 -16.46 -22.56
CA ASP A 69 29.30 -17.90 -22.55
C ASP A 69 29.09 -18.41 -21.11
N GLY A 70 28.15 -19.33 -20.94
CA GLY A 70 27.85 -19.97 -19.67
C GLY A 70 27.36 -21.40 -19.85
N LYS A 71 26.96 -22.01 -18.74
CA LYS A 71 26.37 -23.35 -18.70
C LYS A 71 25.00 -23.30 -18.03
N ALA A 72 24.03 -23.95 -18.65
CA ALA A 72 22.68 -24.11 -18.09
C ALA A 72 22.76 -24.80 -16.72
N TRP A 73 21.90 -24.38 -15.78
CA TRP A 73 21.79 -24.89 -14.41
C TRP A 73 23.05 -24.75 -13.55
N GLU A 74 24.02 -23.93 -13.98
CA GLU A 74 25.27 -23.67 -13.26
C GLU A 74 25.55 -22.17 -13.22
N THR A 75 25.61 -21.50 -14.38
CA THR A 75 25.91 -20.07 -14.44
C THR A 75 24.77 -19.22 -13.86
N THR A 76 25.11 -18.25 -13.00
CA THR A 76 24.13 -17.34 -12.36
C THR A 76 24.29 -15.88 -12.79
N PRO A 77 23.25 -15.04 -12.69
CA PRO A 77 23.37 -13.60 -12.91
C PRO A 77 24.45 -12.94 -12.04
N MET A 78 24.64 -13.41 -10.80
CA MET A 78 25.68 -12.90 -9.90
C MET A 78 27.10 -13.21 -10.38
N GLU A 79 27.33 -14.40 -10.94
CA GLU A 79 28.63 -14.74 -11.54
C GLU A 79 28.95 -13.87 -12.76
N VAL A 80 27.94 -13.65 -13.61
CA VAL A 80 28.06 -12.75 -14.76
C VAL A 80 28.32 -11.31 -14.30
N ALA A 81 27.61 -10.82 -13.29
CA ALA A 81 27.86 -9.49 -12.73
C ALA A 81 29.29 -9.35 -12.19
N LYS A 82 29.81 -10.38 -11.51
CA LYS A 82 31.18 -10.41 -10.99
C LYS A 82 32.24 -10.42 -12.09
N SER A 83 31.98 -11.11 -13.21
CA SER A 83 32.94 -11.17 -14.33
C SER A 83 33.04 -9.84 -15.08
N ILE A 84 31.98 -9.04 -15.11
CA ILE A 84 31.98 -7.69 -15.71
C ILE A 84 32.74 -6.71 -14.81
N ASN A 85 32.29 -6.53 -13.57
CA ASN A 85 32.89 -5.59 -12.62
C ASN A 85 32.42 -5.90 -11.20
N LYS A 86 33.36 -5.95 -10.25
CA LYS A 86 33.08 -6.10 -8.81
C LYS A 86 32.05 -5.08 -8.27
N ASN A 87 32.13 -3.81 -8.67
CA ASN A 87 31.19 -2.79 -8.23
C ASN A 87 29.76 -3.07 -8.71
N LEU A 88 29.59 -3.61 -9.92
CA LEU A 88 28.27 -4.00 -10.42
C LEU A 88 27.69 -5.12 -9.56
N ALA A 89 28.49 -6.14 -9.24
CA ALA A 89 28.07 -7.25 -8.37
C ALA A 89 27.75 -6.79 -6.94
N ASP A 90 28.52 -5.85 -6.40
CA ASP A 90 28.32 -5.33 -5.04
C ASP A 90 27.04 -4.48 -4.93
N CYS A 91 26.73 -3.68 -5.96
CA CYS A 91 25.52 -2.86 -6.02
C CYS A 91 24.27 -3.60 -6.56
N ALA A 92 24.43 -4.83 -7.07
CA ALA A 92 23.34 -5.62 -7.62
C ALA A 92 22.32 -6.01 -6.53
N VAL A 93 21.06 -5.64 -6.76
CA VAL A 93 19.91 -6.00 -5.93
C VAL A 93 19.18 -7.20 -6.52
N ILE A 94 18.90 -7.15 -7.82
CA ILE A 94 18.19 -8.20 -8.55
C ILE A 94 18.62 -8.27 -10.01
N ALA A 95 18.32 -9.36 -10.72
CA ALA A 95 18.48 -9.45 -12.16
C ALA A 95 17.12 -9.42 -12.88
N ARG A 96 17.14 -9.04 -14.15
CA ARG A 96 16.06 -9.26 -15.11
C ARG A 96 16.57 -10.19 -16.20
N VAL A 97 15.91 -11.32 -16.38
CA VAL A 97 16.27 -12.37 -17.32
C VAL A 97 15.12 -12.55 -18.31
N ASN A 98 15.36 -12.31 -19.60
CA ASN A 98 14.33 -12.31 -20.65
C ASN A 98 13.10 -11.44 -20.33
N GLY A 99 13.30 -10.30 -19.68
CA GLY A 99 12.22 -9.38 -19.29
C GLY A 99 11.63 -9.64 -17.89
N GLU A 100 11.86 -10.79 -17.29
CA GLU A 100 11.30 -11.19 -15.99
C GLU A 100 12.29 -11.00 -14.84
N LEU A 101 11.81 -10.61 -13.65
CA LEU A 101 12.68 -10.48 -12.47
C LEU A 101 13.16 -11.85 -11.98
N TRP A 102 14.44 -11.94 -11.63
CA TRP A 102 15.14 -13.20 -11.41
C TRP A 102 16.18 -13.10 -10.30
N ASP A 103 16.18 -14.04 -9.35
CA ASP A 103 17.13 -14.04 -8.23
C ASP A 103 18.57 -14.08 -8.73
N LEU A 104 19.44 -13.28 -8.13
CA LEU A 104 20.84 -13.17 -8.56
C LEU A 104 21.61 -14.50 -8.47
N LEU A 105 21.19 -15.41 -7.59
CA LEU A 105 21.80 -16.73 -7.38
C LEU A 105 21.04 -17.86 -8.07
N ARG A 106 19.92 -17.57 -8.77
CA ARG A 106 19.19 -18.59 -9.52
C ARG A 106 19.89 -18.81 -10.86
N PRO A 107 20.33 -20.05 -11.19
CA PRO A 107 21.06 -20.31 -12.42
C PRO A 107 20.18 -20.11 -13.65
N PHE A 108 20.81 -19.77 -14.77
CA PHE A 108 20.14 -19.72 -16.07
C PHE A 108 19.79 -21.14 -16.53
N GLU A 109 18.59 -21.34 -17.04
CA GLU A 109 18.14 -22.65 -17.55
C GLU A 109 18.38 -22.80 -19.06
N LYS A 110 18.56 -21.68 -19.76
CA LYS A 110 18.76 -21.56 -21.22
C LYS A 110 19.45 -20.24 -21.55
N SER A 111 19.87 -20.05 -22.81
CA SER A 111 20.35 -18.76 -23.30
C SER A 111 19.32 -17.65 -23.03
N ALA A 112 19.80 -16.49 -22.61
CA ALA A 112 18.94 -15.43 -22.11
C ALA A 112 19.55 -14.04 -22.25
N THR A 113 18.73 -13.00 -22.20
CA THR A 113 19.17 -11.63 -21.98
C THR A 113 19.29 -11.35 -20.48
N LEU A 114 20.32 -10.64 -20.04
CA LEU A 114 20.54 -10.26 -18.64
C LEU A 114 20.62 -8.74 -18.50
N GLU A 115 19.85 -8.20 -17.57
CA GLU A 115 20.02 -6.85 -17.03
C GLU A 115 20.19 -6.96 -15.51
N VAL A 116 21.18 -6.25 -14.95
CA VAL A 116 21.43 -6.23 -13.50
C VAL A 116 20.90 -4.91 -12.93
N LEU A 117 19.99 -5.01 -11.97
CA LEU A 117 19.30 -3.87 -11.38
C LEU A 117 19.85 -3.58 -9.98
N ASN A 118 20.09 -2.30 -9.71
CA ASN A 118 20.49 -1.80 -8.39
C ASN A 118 19.28 -1.18 -7.66
N PHE A 119 19.52 -0.62 -6.47
CA PHE A 119 18.47 0.00 -5.65
C PHE A 119 17.90 1.32 -6.24
N ASP A 120 18.55 1.92 -7.24
CA ASP A 120 18.04 3.15 -7.86
C ASP A 120 16.95 2.87 -8.90
N HIS A 121 16.82 1.62 -9.36
CA HIS A 121 15.73 1.20 -10.23
C HIS A 121 14.47 0.84 -9.42
N LYS A 122 13.27 1.18 -9.93
CA LYS A 122 11.98 0.91 -9.27
C LYS A 122 11.80 -0.56 -8.89
N ASP A 123 12.06 -1.48 -9.81
CA ASP A 123 11.99 -2.92 -9.53
C ASP A 123 13.04 -3.38 -8.51
N GLY A 124 14.20 -2.72 -8.47
CA GLY A 124 15.20 -2.95 -7.44
C GLY A 124 14.70 -2.54 -6.05
N GLN A 125 14.08 -1.36 -5.92
CA GLN A 125 13.45 -0.93 -4.66
C GLN A 125 12.34 -1.87 -4.22
N TYR A 126 11.47 -2.27 -5.16
CA TYR A 126 10.38 -3.20 -4.90
C TYR A 126 10.89 -4.53 -4.31
N VAL A 127 11.87 -5.17 -4.96
CA VAL A 127 12.46 -6.44 -4.50
C VAL A 127 13.23 -6.27 -3.19
N PHE A 128 13.93 -5.14 -3.02
CA PHE A 128 14.65 -4.84 -1.80
C PHE A 128 13.72 -4.70 -0.59
N TRP A 129 12.63 -3.95 -0.74
CA TRP A 129 11.62 -3.77 0.30
C TRP A 129 10.81 -5.04 0.53
N HIS A 130 10.55 -5.83 -0.51
CA HIS A 130 9.93 -7.13 -0.36
C HIS A 130 10.78 -8.09 0.49
N SER A 131 12.10 -8.10 0.26
CA SER A 131 13.04 -8.85 1.10
C SER A 131 13.13 -8.32 2.53
N SER A 132 12.99 -7.00 2.69
CA SER A 132 12.96 -6.37 4.01
C SER A 132 11.67 -6.71 4.77
N ALA A 133 10.55 -6.91 4.07
CA ALA A 133 9.33 -7.44 4.67
C ALA A 133 9.60 -8.82 5.28
N HIS A 134 10.30 -9.73 4.58
CA HIS A 134 10.65 -11.05 5.16
C HIS A 134 11.49 -10.93 6.44
N VAL A 135 12.47 -10.02 6.48
CA VAL A 135 13.23 -9.75 7.72
C VAL A 135 12.31 -9.29 8.85
N LEU A 136 11.33 -8.43 8.56
CA LEU A 136 10.34 -7.99 9.54
C LEU A 136 9.40 -9.15 9.95
N GLY A 137 8.98 -9.98 9.01
CA GLY A 137 8.16 -11.17 9.26
C GLY A 137 8.85 -12.15 10.20
N GLU A 138 10.13 -12.44 9.97
CA GLU A 138 10.95 -13.25 10.87
C GLU A 138 11.05 -12.60 12.26
N ALA A 139 11.32 -11.30 12.32
CA ALA A 139 11.38 -10.59 13.60
C ALA A 139 10.05 -10.67 14.37
N MET A 140 8.91 -10.57 13.67
CA MET A 140 7.58 -10.67 14.24
C MET A 140 7.25 -12.10 14.70
N GLU A 141 7.58 -13.13 13.90
CA GLU A 141 7.41 -14.54 14.26
C GLU A 141 8.25 -14.90 15.50
N LEU A 142 9.51 -14.44 15.57
CA LEU A 142 10.42 -14.69 16.71
C LEU A 142 10.02 -13.92 17.98
N THR A 143 9.51 -12.70 17.85
CA THR A 143 9.22 -11.85 19.01
C THR A 143 7.85 -12.15 19.60
N PHE A 144 6.85 -12.40 18.74
CA PHE A 144 5.45 -12.46 19.16
C PHE A 144 4.78 -13.81 18.89
N GLY A 145 5.38 -14.71 18.10
CA GLY A 145 4.83 -16.04 17.82
C GLY A 145 3.50 -16.02 17.05
N GLY A 146 3.13 -14.89 16.44
CA GLY A 146 1.87 -14.74 15.71
C GLY A 146 1.90 -15.39 14.32
N HIS A 147 0.71 -15.56 13.73
CA HIS A 147 0.54 -16.11 12.39
C HIS A 147 0.75 -15.02 11.35
N LEU A 148 1.84 -15.11 10.60
CA LEU A 148 2.14 -14.19 9.50
C LEU A 148 1.10 -14.29 8.38
N CYS A 149 0.70 -13.14 7.85
CA CYS A 149 -0.31 -12.98 6.81
C CYS A 149 0.33 -12.44 5.52
N TYR A 150 0.02 -11.19 5.15
CA TYR A 150 0.53 -10.50 3.97
C TYR A 150 1.69 -9.58 4.31
N GLY A 151 2.77 -9.61 3.51
CA GLY A 151 3.93 -8.75 3.66
C GLY A 151 4.43 -8.12 2.35
N PRO A 152 3.63 -7.29 1.66
CA PRO A 152 4.05 -6.72 0.39
C PRO A 152 4.95 -5.48 0.58
N PRO A 153 5.81 -5.20 -0.40
CA PRO A 153 6.36 -3.85 -0.56
C PRO A 153 5.26 -2.86 -0.95
N VAL A 154 5.47 -1.59 -0.62
CA VAL A 154 4.63 -0.44 -0.98
C VAL A 154 5.52 0.66 -1.58
N GLU A 155 4.92 1.73 -2.09
CA GLU A 155 5.62 2.82 -2.80
C GLU A 155 6.80 3.42 -2.01
N GLU A 156 6.69 3.47 -0.68
CA GLU A 156 7.76 3.96 0.21
C GLU A 156 8.01 2.98 1.36
N GLY A 157 8.44 1.76 1.02
CA GLY A 157 8.86 0.75 2.00
C GLY A 157 8.03 -0.52 1.92
N PHE A 158 7.60 -1.04 3.06
CA PHE A 158 6.87 -2.30 3.15
C PHE A 158 6.02 -2.35 4.42
N TYR A 159 5.12 -3.32 4.49
CA TYR A 159 4.49 -3.70 5.75
C TYR A 159 4.45 -5.22 5.90
N TYR A 160 4.15 -5.68 7.11
CA TYR A 160 3.75 -7.05 7.38
C TYR A 160 2.54 -7.10 8.30
N ASP A 161 1.57 -7.92 7.93
CA ASP A 161 0.41 -8.26 8.73
C ASP A 161 0.66 -9.55 9.50
N MET A 162 0.34 -9.53 10.79
CA MET A 162 0.40 -10.71 11.64
C MET A 162 -0.87 -10.78 12.48
N TRP A 163 -1.45 -11.97 12.53
CA TRP A 163 -2.50 -12.26 13.48
C TRP A 163 -1.87 -12.74 14.79
N LEU A 164 -2.19 -12.06 15.89
CA LEU A 164 -1.72 -12.42 17.22
C LEU A 164 -2.78 -13.31 17.87
N ASN A 165 -2.44 -14.59 18.08
CA ASN A 165 -3.32 -15.49 18.81
C ASN A 165 -3.33 -15.10 20.29
N HIS A 166 -4.51 -14.80 20.83
CA HIS A 166 -4.73 -14.40 22.23
C HIS A 166 -4.34 -15.47 23.28
N GLY A 167 -3.88 -16.65 22.86
CA GLY A 167 -3.46 -17.77 23.72
C GLY A 167 -1.96 -18.09 23.72
N PHE A 168 -1.11 -17.39 22.96
CA PHE A 168 0.34 -17.63 23.02
C PHE A 168 0.97 -16.85 24.18
N PRO A 169 1.70 -17.50 25.10
CA PRO A 169 2.47 -16.81 26.14
C PRO A 169 3.64 -16.09 25.48
N SER A 170 3.43 -14.84 25.07
CA SER A 170 4.54 -13.96 24.71
C SER A 170 5.32 -13.62 26.00
N PRO A 171 6.66 -13.71 26.01
CA PRO A 171 7.50 -13.31 27.14
C PRO A 171 7.46 -11.78 27.38
N THR A 172 6.89 -11.03 26.44
CA THR A 172 6.49 -9.64 26.59
C THR A 172 4.99 -9.58 26.85
N ILE A 173 4.60 -8.76 27.83
CA ILE A 173 3.23 -8.60 28.37
C ILE A 173 2.25 -8.22 27.23
N TYR A 174 1.69 -9.20 26.54
CA TYR A 174 0.50 -9.02 25.71
C TYR A 174 -0.70 -9.53 26.50
N SER A 175 -1.05 -8.77 27.53
CA SER A 175 -2.31 -8.96 28.24
C SER A 175 -3.45 -8.62 27.30
N ARG A 176 -4.37 -9.59 27.15
CA ARG A 176 -5.83 -9.59 26.87
C ARG A 176 -6.58 -8.30 26.47
N ASP A 177 -6.07 -7.11 26.78
CA ASP A 177 -6.73 -5.82 26.63
C ASP A 177 -6.14 -5.04 25.44
N SER A 178 -6.53 -5.40 24.21
CA SER A 178 -6.68 -4.53 23.02
C SER A 178 -5.58 -3.50 22.61
N LYS A 179 -4.43 -3.43 23.29
CA LYS A 179 -3.35 -2.52 22.92
C LYS A 179 -2.49 -3.20 21.86
N GLY A 180 -2.72 -2.85 20.59
CA GLY A 180 -1.81 -3.21 19.50
C GLY A 180 -0.37 -2.74 19.78
N LEU A 181 0.59 -3.16 18.94
CA LEU A 181 2.03 -2.92 19.16
C LEU A 181 2.33 -1.44 19.46
N GLY A 182 2.89 -1.18 20.63
CA GLY A 182 3.28 0.14 21.12
C GLY A 182 4.65 0.59 20.63
N PRO A 183 5.10 1.81 21.00
CA PRO A 183 6.43 2.32 20.67
C PRO A 183 7.58 1.42 21.18
N GLU A 184 7.45 0.85 22.37
CA GLU A 184 8.38 -0.10 22.98
C GLU A 184 8.59 -1.35 22.13
N ASP A 185 7.53 -1.90 21.55
CA ASP A 185 7.59 -3.08 20.69
C ASP A 185 8.31 -2.79 19.36
N ARG A 186 8.16 -1.57 18.85
CA ARG A 186 8.89 -1.14 17.64
C ARG A 186 10.40 -1.12 17.88
N ALA A 187 10.84 -0.68 19.06
CA ALA A 187 12.26 -0.71 19.42
C ALA A 187 12.80 -2.13 19.54
N VAL A 188 12.01 -3.07 20.07
CA VAL A 188 12.35 -4.50 20.10
C VAL A 188 12.48 -5.06 18.67
N LEU A 189 11.49 -4.80 17.81
CA LEU A 189 11.51 -5.23 16.42
C LEU A 189 12.71 -4.67 15.64
N ASP A 190 13.04 -3.38 15.81
CA ASP A 190 14.22 -2.77 15.19
C ASP A 190 15.52 -3.47 15.61
N ASN A 191 15.65 -3.86 16.88
CA ASN A 191 16.82 -4.58 17.37
C ASN A 191 16.90 -6.00 16.80
N VAL A 192 15.77 -6.71 16.73
CA VAL A 192 15.71 -8.06 16.15
C VAL A 192 16.00 -8.02 14.64
N CYS A 193 15.40 -7.10 13.89
CA CYS A 193 15.68 -6.90 12.47
C CYS A 193 17.16 -6.60 12.22
N ARG A 194 17.78 -5.75 13.06
CA ARG A 194 19.21 -5.43 12.99
C ARG A 194 20.08 -6.67 13.23
N ARG A 195 19.69 -7.54 14.17
CA ARG A 195 20.38 -8.82 14.41
C ARG A 195 20.28 -9.72 13.17
N ILE A 196 19.09 -9.93 12.63
CA ILE A 196 18.84 -10.74 11.43
C ILE A 196 19.66 -10.25 10.23
N CYS A 197 19.75 -8.92 10.04
CA CYS A 197 20.58 -8.35 8.96
C CYS A 197 22.07 -8.62 9.15
N LYS A 198 22.57 -8.64 10.40
CA LYS A 198 23.99 -8.95 10.71
C LYS A 198 24.35 -10.42 10.48
N GLU A 199 23.37 -11.33 10.56
CA GLU A 199 23.57 -12.76 10.35
C GLU A 199 23.81 -13.12 8.87
N ASN A 200 23.54 -12.21 7.94
CA ASN A 200 23.68 -12.44 6.49
C ASN A 200 22.96 -13.71 6.01
N GLN A 201 21.76 -13.96 6.53
CA GLN A 201 20.99 -15.15 6.18
C GLN A 201 20.67 -15.14 4.67
N PRO A 202 20.93 -16.23 3.93
CA PRO A 202 20.64 -16.30 2.50
C PRO A 202 19.13 -16.42 2.26
N PHE A 203 18.67 -15.85 1.15
CA PHE A 203 17.33 -16.12 0.63
C PHE A 203 17.39 -17.33 -0.30
N GLU A 204 16.78 -18.43 0.12
CA GLU A 204 16.78 -19.68 -0.62
C GLU A 204 15.39 -19.93 -1.23
N ARG A 205 15.32 -20.04 -2.56
CA ARG A 205 14.09 -20.32 -3.29
C ARG A 205 13.85 -21.82 -3.39
N LEU A 206 12.59 -22.24 -3.26
CA LEU A 206 12.13 -23.57 -3.67
C LEU A 206 10.73 -23.49 -4.30
N GLU A 207 10.48 -24.32 -5.30
CA GLU A 207 9.14 -24.53 -5.84
C GLU A 207 8.53 -25.79 -5.23
N MET A 208 7.30 -25.67 -4.72
CA MET A 208 6.62 -26.74 -3.97
C MET A 208 5.21 -26.96 -4.50
N THR A 209 4.71 -28.19 -4.38
CA THR A 209 3.32 -28.54 -4.70
C THR A 209 2.35 -27.96 -3.67
N LYS A 210 1.09 -27.77 -4.09
CA LYS A 210 0.02 -27.28 -3.22
C LYS A 210 -0.16 -28.15 -1.97
N GLU A 211 0.01 -29.46 -2.08
CA GLU A 211 -0.10 -30.42 -0.97
C GLU A 211 1.01 -30.22 0.06
N ASN A 212 2.27 -30.14 -0.39
CA ASN A 212 3.41 -29.89 0.49
C ASN A 212 3.29 -28.53 1.19
N LEU A 213 2.73 -27.52 0.53
CA LEU A 213 2.51 -26.20 1.12
C LEU A 213 1.43 -26.23 2.20
N LEU A 214 0.33 -26.96 1.97
CA LEU A 214 -0.72 -27.12 2.98
C LEU A 214 -0.23 -27.90 4.20
N GLU A 215 0.65 -28.90 4.01
CA GLU A 215 1.33 -29.59 5.11
C GLU A 215 2.29 -28.65 5.84
N MET A 216 3.12 -27.91 5.11
CA MET A 216 4.11 -26.99 5.65
C MET A 216 3.49 -25.89 6.52
N PHE A 217 2.38 -25.31 6.05
CA PHE A 217 1.70 -24.19 6.68
C PHE A 217 0.45 -24.61 7.46
N ALA A 218 0.28 -25.88 7.80
CA ALA A 218 -0.90 -26.39 8.52
C ALA A 218 -1.17 -25.65 9.84
N TYR A 219 -0.12 -25.12 10.49
CA TYR A 219 -0.22 -24.34 11.72
C TYR A 219 -0.78 -22.92 11.50
N ASN A 220 -0.66 -22.36 10.29
CA ASN A 220 -1.03 -20.98 9.97
C ASN A 220 -2.27 -20.97 9.06
N GLU A 221 -3.43 -20.72 9.66
CA GLU A 221 -4.71 -20.72 8.94
C GLU A 221 -4.76 -19.70 7.80
N PHE A 222 -4.11 -18.54 7.95
CA PHE A 222 -4.12 -17.46 6.96
C PHE A 222 -3.32 -17.87 5.72
N LYS A 223 -2.16 -18.49 5.90
CA LYS A 223 -1.38 -19.06 4.80
C LYS A 223 -2.14 -20.19 4.11
N CYS A 224 -2.79 -21.07 4.87
CA CYS A 224 -3.66 -22.11 4.30
C CYS A 224 -4.80 -21.52 3.46
N ARG A 225 -5.47 -20.45 3.92
CA ARG A 225 -6.52 -19.73 3.15
C ARG A 225 -5.94 -19.16 1.85
N ILE A 226 -4.79 -18.47 1.92
CA ILE A 226 -4.10 -17.92 0.74
C ILE A 226 -3.79 -19.03 -0.28
N ILE A 227 -3.26 -20.17 0.17
CA ILE A 227 -2.92 -21.31 -0.70
C ILE A 227 -4.18 -21.85 -1.38
N ARG A 228 -5.29 -22.02 -0.64
CA ARG A 228 -6.53 -22.56 -1.20
C ARG A 228 -7.15 -21.62 -2.24
N GLU A 229 -7.19 -20.33 -1.93
CA GLU A 229 -7.96 -19.33 -2.69
C GLU A 229 -7.17 -18.65 -3.82
N LYS A 230 -5.88 -18.39 -3.62
CA LYS A 230 -5.08 -17.56 -4.54
C LYS A 230 -4.07 -18.36 -5.36
N VAL A 231 -3.71 -19.57 -4.94
CA VAL A 231 -2.81 -20.46 -5.71
C VAL A 231 -3.65 -21.31 -6.65
N THR A 232 -3.70 -20.88 -7.90
CA THR A 232 -4.44 -21.52 -9.01
C THR A 232 -3.60 -22.51 -9.81
N THR A 233 -2.29 -22.58 -9.56
CA THR A 233 -1.33 -23.48 -10.20
C THR A 233 -1.05 -24.71 -9.33
N PRO A 234 -0.58 -25.84 -9.91
CA PRO A 234 -0.21 -27.04 -9.14
C PRO A 234 0.93 -26.80 -8.15
N THR A 235 1.86 -25.91 -8.51
CA THR A 235 3.01 -25.51 -7.72
C THR A 235 3.05 -24.01 -7.50
N THR A 236 3.72 -23.59 -6.43
CA THR A 236 4.14 -22.20 -6.24
C THR A 236 5.42 -22.17 -5.43
N THR A 237 6.05 -21.00 -5.37
CA THR A 237 7.34 -20.83 -4.71
C THR A 237 7.19 -20.47 -3.23
N VAL A 238 8.22 -20.85 -2.49
CA VAL A 238 8.50 -20.42 -1.13
C VAL A 238 9.93 -19.93 -1.04
N TYR A 239 10.18 -19.08 -0.05
CA TYR A 239 11.52 -18.62 0.27
C TYR A 239 11.83 -18.90 1.73
N ARG A 240 13.02 -19.47 1.96
CA ARG A 240 13.62 -19.58 3.27
C ARG A 240 14.60 -18.44 3.49
N CYS A 241 14.53 -17.82 4.67
CA CYS A 241 15.48 -16.85 5.17
C CYS A 241 15.75 -17.19 6.64
N GLY A 242 16.89 -17.82 6.91
CA GLY A 242 17.22 -18.33 8.24
C GLY A 242 16.13 -19.29 8.78
N PRO A 243 15.52 -19.01 9.93
CA PRO A 243 14.43 -19.82 10.47
C PRO A 243 13.10 -19.60 9.75
N LEU A 244 12.87 -18.45 9.10
CA LEU A 244 11.63 -18.12 8.41
C LEU A 244 11.52 -18.89 7.08
N ILE A 245 10.36 -19.49 6.83
CA ILE A 245 9.97 -19.97 5.51
C ILE A 245 8.61 -19.36 5.18
N ASP A 246 8.54 -18.61 4.08
CA ASP A 246 7.32 -17.91 3.69
C ASP A 246 6.84 -18.24 2.28
N LEU A 247 5.51 -18.27 2.11
CA LEU A 247 4.83 -18.41 0.83
C LEU A 247 4.97 -17.12 0.03
N CYS A 248 5.84 -17.15 -0.97
CA CYS A 248 6.26 -15.94 -1.66
C CYS A 248 6.70 -16.25 -3.10
N ARG A 249 6.24 -15.43 -4.07
CA ARG A 249 6.65 -15.51 -5.48
C ARG A 249 8.09 -15.03 -5.70
N GLY A 250 8.57 -14.14 -4.85
CA GLY A 250 9.85 -13.46 -4.98
C GLY A 250 9.90 -12.57 -6.23
N PRO A 251 11.11 -12.26 -6.72
CA PRO A 251 12.41 -12.69 -6.18
C PRO A 251 12.85 -11.92 -4.93
N HIS A 252 14.00 -12.28 -4.37
CA HIS A 252 14.60 -11.63 -3.21
C HIS A 252 16.05 -11.17 -3.44
N VAL A 253 16.53 -10.29 -2.57
CA VAL A 253 17.97 -9.96 -2.48
C VAL A 253 18.77 -11.19 -2.07
N ARG A 254 20.09 -11.17 -2.28
CA ARG A 254 20.96 -12.34 -2.02
C ARG A 254 20.92 -12.84 -0.58
N HIS A 255 21.00 -11.92 0.38
CA HIS A 255 21.01 -12.21 1.80
C HIS A 255 20.57 -10.99 2.61
N THR A 256 20.15 -11.20 3.86
CA THR A 256 19.64 -10.12 4.74
C THR A 256 20.66 -8.99 4.96
N GLY A 257 21.95 -9.32 4.90
CA GLY A 257 23.03 -8.34 5.00
C GLY A 257 23.14 -7.33 3.85
N CYS A 258 22.39 -7.50 2.74
CA CYS A 258 22.21 -6.44 1.76
C CYS A 258 21.44 -5.23 2.34
N ILE A 259 20.65 -5.47 3.40
CA ILE A 259 19.88 -4.44 4.11
C ILE A 259 20.76 -3.84 5.20
N LYS A 260 21.41 -2.71 4.90
CA LYS A 260 22.35 -2.06 5.83
C LYS A 260 21.65 -1.16 6.85
N SER A 261 20.48 -0.65 6.52
CA SER A 261 19.68 0.14 7.44
C SER A 261 18.21 -0.15 7.25
N MET A 262 17.49 -0.25 8.37
CA MET A 262 16.07 -0.60 8.43
C MET A 262 15.48 0.07 9.67
N MET A 263 14.22 0.46 9.58
CA MET A 263 13.47 1.06 10.68
C MET A 263 11.99 0.73 10.56
N VAL A 264 11.38 0.32 11.68
CA VAL A 264 9.93 0.26 11.84
C VAL A 264 9.38 1.68 11.97
N THR A 265 8.47 2.06 11.08
CA THR A 265 7.97 3.44 10.97
C THR A 265 6.69 3.64 11.77
N LYS A 266 5.73 2.73 11.64
CA LYS A 266 4.46 2.75 12.36
C LYS A 266 3.86 1.36 12.52
N SER A 267 2.96 1.23 13.48
CA SER A 267 2.12 0.05 13.69
C SER A 267 0.65 0.48 13.68
N SER A 268 -0.23 -0.35 13.12
CA SER A 268 -1.68 -0.10 13.04
C SER A 268 -2.46 -1.40 13.06
N ALA A 269 -3.75 -1.33 13.38
CA ALA A 269 -4.67 -2.44 13.11
C ALA A 269 -5.05 -2.47 11.63
N ALA A 270 -5.27 -3.65 11.08
CA ALA A 270 -5.86 -3.90 9.77
C ALA A 270 -6.89 -5.03 9.88
N TYR A 271 -7.70 -5.23 8.85
CA TYR A 271 -8.66 -6.33 8.81
C TYR A 271 -8.28 -7.31 7.70
N TRP A 272 -8.51 -8.60 7.93
CA TRP A 272 -8.32 -9.62 6.90
C TRP A 272 -9.11 -9.29 5.63
N GLU A 273 -8.41 -9.24 4.49
CA GLU A 273 -8.95 -8.79 3.18
C GLU A 273 -9.67 -7.43 3.19
N GLY A 274 -9.40 -6.57 4.18
CA GLY A 274 -10.06 -5.27 4.32
C GLY A 274 -11.53 -5.34 4.77
N ARG A 275 -12.00 -6.50 5.23
CA ARG A 275 -13.38 -6.72 5.68
C ARG A 275 -13.53 -6.45 7.18
N ALA A 276 -14.30 -5.43 7.55
CA ALA A 276 -14.42 -4.98 8.95
C ALA A 276 -15.05 -6.02 9.90
N ASP A 277 -15.75 -7.03 9.34
CA ASP A 277 -16.34 -8.17 10.04
C ASP A 277 -15.39 -9.38 10.14
N ALA A 278 -14.18 -9.30 9.57
CA ALA A 278 -13.17 -10.37 9.60
C ALA A 278 -12.13 -10.18 10.72
N GLU A 279 -11.17 -11.11 10.81
CA GLU A 279 -10.14 -11.10 11.85
C GLU A 279 -9.31 -9.81 11.81
N THR A 280 -9.09 -9.22 12.99
CA THR A 280 -8.21 -8.05 13.13
C THR A 280 -6.76 -8.49 13.14
N LEU A 281 -5.96 -7.89 12.28
CA LEU A 281 -4.53 -8.13 12.12
C LEU A 281 -3.73 -6.95 12.66
N GLN A 282 -2.52 -7.24 13.09
CA GLN A 282 -1.54 -6.22 13.43
C GLN A 282 -0.64 -5.96 12.22
N ARG A 283 -0.71 -4.74 11.68
CA ARG A 283 0.13 -4.27 10.58
C ARG A 283 1.32 -3.49 11.11
N VAL A 284 2.52 -3.89 10.71
CA VAL A 284 3.77 -3.18 11.01
C VAL A 284 4.39 -2.68 9.72
N TYR A 285 4.62 -1.37 9.64
CA TYR A 285 5.28 -0.74 8.50
C TYR A 285 6.76 -0.56 8.78
N GLY A 286 7.57 -0.70 7.73
CA GLY A 286 9.00 -0.46 7.79
C GLY A 286 9.52 0.19 6.52
N ILE A 287 10.72 0.76 6.65
CA ILE A 287 11.51 1.29 5.54
C ILE A 287 12.95 0.77 5.69
N SER A 288 13.62 0.54 4.57
CA SER A 288 15.00 0.05 4.56
C SER A 288 15.77 0.54 3.35
N PHE A 289 17.10 0.55 3.48
CA PHE A 289 18.03 1.05 2.47
C PHE A 289 19.34 0.24 2.44
N PRO A 290 20.01 0.18 1.27
CA PRO A 290 21.31 -0.49 1.11
C PRO A 290 22.45 0.24 1.82
N ASP A 291 22.24 1.47 2.33
CA ASP A 291 23.22 2.23 3.08
C ASP A 291 22.56 3.10 4.17
N PRO A 292 23.27 3.44 5.26
CA PRO A 292 22.73 4.29 6.33
C PRO A 292 22.50 5.76 5.95
N LYS A 293 23.17 6.26 4.90
CA LYS A 293 23.07 7.67 4.48
C LYS A 293 21.67 7.95 3.92
N ARG A 294 21.14 7.06 3.08
CA ARG A 294 19.77 7.15 2.56
C ARG A 294 18.71 7.13 3.65
N LEU A 295 18.88 6.33 4.72
CA LEU A 295 17.95 6.36 5.85
C LEU A 295 17.96 7.72 6.57
N LYS A 296 19.13 8.35 6.70
CA LYS A 296 19.25 9.69 7.28
C LYS A 296 18.57 10.75 6.40
N GLU A 297 18.77 10.68 5.09
CA GLU A 297 18.11 11.56 4.12
C GLU A 297 16.59 11.38 4.15
N TRP A 298 16.11 10.12 4.15
CA TRP A 298 14.69 9.81 4.27
C TRP A 298 14.10 10.40 5.56
N LYS A 299 14.76 10.22 6.71
CA LYS A 299 14.32 10.82 7.98
C LYS A 299 14.23 12.34 7.91
N HIS A 300 15.22 12.98 7.30
CA HIS A 300 15.19 14.43 7.11
C HIS A 300 13.99 14.88 6.27
N TRP A 301 13.69 14.17 5.17
CA TRP A 301 12.51 14.45 4.35
C TRP A 301 11.19 14.22 5.09
N GLN A 302 11.11 13.18 5.93
CA GLN A 302 9.92 12.94 6.76
C GLN A 302 9.71 14.04 7.81
N GLU A 303 10.80 14.53 8.44
CA GLU A 303 10.73 15.67 9.36
C GLU A 303 10.28 16.96 8.64
N GLU A 304 10.80 17.21 7.44
CA GLU A 304 10.40 18.34 6.61
C GLU A 304 8.94 18.22 6.14
N ALA A 305 8.48 17.04 5.75
CA ALA A 305 7.09 16.78 5.39
C ALA A 305 6.16 16.99 6.60
N ALA A 306 6.52 16.49 7.78
CA ALA A 306 5.75 16.67 9.01
C ALA A 306 5.61 18.14 9.43
N LYS A 307 6.61 18.99 9.14
CA LYS A 307 6.53 20.44 9.35
C LYS A 307 5.51 21.11 8.43
N ARG A 308 5.23 20.52 7.27
CA ARG A 308 4.32 21.06 6.22
C ARG A 308 2.95 20.38 6.21
N ASP A 309 2.66 19.54 7.21
CA ASP A 309 1.37 18.88 7.36
C ASP A 309 0.26 19.92 7.61
N HIS A 310 -0.75 19.95 6.73
CA HIS A 310 -1.86 20.91 6.83
C HIS A 310 -2.67 20.74 8.11
N ARG A 311 -2.67 19.55 8.73
CA ARG A 311 -3.36 19.30 10.01
C ARG A 311 -2.67 20.03 11.15
N LYS A 312 -1.34 20.10 11.11
CA LYS A 312 -0.53 20.86 12.06
C LYS A 312 -0.66 22.35 11.79
N LEU A 313 -0.35 22.77 10.57
CA LEU A 313 -0.36 24.18 10.17
C LEU A 313 -1.76 24.80 10.29
N GLY A 314 -2.80 24.07 9.92
CA GLY A 314 -4.19 24.54 9.98
C GLY A 314 -4.65 24.84 11.39
N VAL A 315 -4.19 24.08 12.38
CA VAL A 315 -4.47 24.35 13.80
C VAL A 315 -3.60 25.49 14.32
N GLU A 316 -2.28 25.45 14.07
CA GLU A 316 -1.33 26.49 14.51
C GLU A 316 -1.69 27.88 13.98
N GLN A 317 -2.14 27.96 12.73
CA GLN A 317 -2.55 29.21 12.08
C GLN A 317 -4.05 29.52 12.27
N LYS A 318 -4.79 28.73 13.06
CA LYS A 318 -6.22 28.93 13.34
C LYS A 318 -7.06 29.05 12.05
N LEU A 319 -6.80 28.16 11.08
CA LEU A 319 -7.52 28.09 9.82
C LEU A 319 -8.78 27.22 9.94
N PHE A 320 -8.69 26.10 10.65
CA PHE A 320 -9.80 25.19 10.83
C PHE A 320 -9.63 24.29 12.06
N PHE A 321 -10.72 23.62 12.46
CA PHE A 321 -10.69 22.52 13.41
C PHE A 321 -11.69 21.42 13.02
N PHE A 322 -11.62 20.29 13.72
CA PHE A 322 -12.57 19.18 13.62
C PHE A 322 -13.14 18.88 15.00
N HIS A 323 -14.38 18.39 15.06
CA HIS A 323 -15.06 18.06 16.31
C HIS A 323 -15.70 16.67 16.21
N GLU A 324 -15.68 15.89 17.29
CA GLU A 324 -16.19 14.51 17.32
C GLU A 324 -17.70 14.41 17.05
N LEU A 325 -18.44 15.48 17.30
CA LEU A 325 -19.87 15.57 16.94
C LEU A 325 -20.12 15.70 15.43
N SER A 326 -19.10 15.97 14.63
CA SER A 326 -19.18 15.94 13.16
C SER A 326 -17.88 15.37 12.55
N PRO A 327 -17.62 14.06 12.71
CA PRO A 327 -16.39 13.44 12.24
C PRO A 327 -16.23 13.61 10.73
N GLY A 328 -15.06 14.02 10.28
CA GLY A 328 -14.78 14.22 8.86
C GLY A 328 -15.49 15.43 8.26
N SER A 329 -16.07 16.32 9.07
CA SER A 329 -16.61 17.60 8.64
C SER A 329 -15.81 18.73 9.25
N CYS A 330 -15.19 19.54 8.41
CA CYS A 330 -14.30 20.61 8.83
C CYS A 330 -15.07 21.86 9.26
N PHE A 331 -14.65 22.48 10.36
CA PHE A 331 -15.07 23.81 10.79
C PHE A 331 -14.01 24.83 10.36
N PHE A 332 -14.32 25.64 9.36
CA PHE A 332 -13.44 26.74 8.95
C PHE A 332 -13.56 27.92 9.92
N LEU A 333 -12.41 28.37 10.43
CA LEU A 333 -12.29 29.59 11.22
C LEU A 333 -12.16 30.81 10.27
N PRO A 334 -12.28 32.06 10.75
CA PRO A 334 -12.32 33.24 9.88
C PRO A 334 -11.18 33.32 8.84
N ALA A 335 -9.94 32.98 9.23
CA ALA A 335 -8.79 32.97 8.32
C ALA A 335 -8.88 31.84 7.27
N GLY A 336 -9.31 30.64 7.65
CA GLY A 336 -9.53 29.55 6.70
C GLY A 336 -10.72 29.82 5.77
N ALA A 337 -11.79 30.42 6.29
CA ALA A 337 -12.94 30.84 5.49
C ALA A 337 -12.56 31.91 4.46
N HIS A 338 -11.65 32.83 4.81
CA HIS A 338 -11.11 33.80 3.87
C HIS A 338 -10.36 33.13 2.70
N ILE A 339 -9.49 32.15 2.99
CA ILE A 339 -8.80 31.36 1.96
C ILE A 339 -9.83 30.63 1.08
N TYR A 340 -10.77 29.91 1.71
CA TYR A 340 -11.84 29.18 1.01
C TYR A 340 -12.62 30.09 0.05
N ASN A 341 -13.10 31.23 0.54
CA ASN A 341 -13.87 32.18 -0.28
C ASN A 341 -13.03 32.80 -1.41
N THR A 342 -11.73 33.00 -1.18
CA THR A 342 -10.80 33.49 -2.21
C THR A 342 -10.65 32.47 -3.34
N LEU A 343 -10.50 31.19 -3.02
CA LEU A 343 -10.46 30.11 -4.00
C LEU A 343 -11.76 29.98 -4.79
N ILE A 344 -12.91 30.05 -4.10
CA ILE A 344 -14.23 30.04 -4.76
C ILE A 344 -14.40 31.23 -5.70
N ALA A 345 -14.01 32.43 -5.28
CA ALA A 345 -14.09 33.62 -6.13
C ALA A 345 -13.20 33.49 -7.38
N PHE A 346 -11.99 32.94 -7.22
CA PHE A 346 -11.08 32.65 -8.33
C PHE A 346 -11.72 31.68 -9.33
N ILE A 347 -12.22 30.52 -8.87
CA ILE A 347 -12.81 29.52 -9.76
C ILE A 347 -14.10 30.02 -10.42
N ARG A 348 -14.97 30.75 -9.70
CA ARG A 348 -16.16 31.39 -10.29
C ARG A 348 -15.79 32.32 -11.45
N ALA A 349 -14.74 33.13 -11.29
CA ALA A 349 -14.25 33.99 -12.36
C ALA A 349 -13.76 33.17 -13.57
N GLU A 350 -13.06 32.06 -13.34
CA GLU A 350 -12.63 31.15 -14.41
C GLU A 350 -13.82 30.46 -15.11
N TYR A 351 -14.88 30.13 -14.38
CA TYR A 351 -16.11 29.56 -14.92
C TYR A 351 -16.86 30.54 -15.81
N TRP A 352 -17.03 31.78 -15.38
CA TRP A 352 -17.68 32.80 -16.21
C TRP A 352 -16.92 33.08 -17.51
N ARG A 353 -15.58 33.16 -17.46
CA ARG A 353 -14.75 33.32 -18.67
C ARG A 353 -14.91 32.19 -19.68
N ARG A 354 -15.28 30.98 -19.22
CA ARG A 354 -15.45 29.77 -20.03
C ARG A 354 -16.91 29.46 -20.37
N GLY A 355 -17.84 30.37 -20.03
CA GLY A 355 -19.26 30.24 -20.34
C GLY A 355 -19.98 29.17 -19.52
N PHE A 356 -19.48 28.84 -18.33
CA PHE A 356 -20.24 28.03 -17.37
C PHE A 356 -21.28 28.88 -16.66
N GLN A 357 -22.46 28.28 -16.41
CA GLN A 357 -23.54 28.87 -15.66
C GLN A 357 -23.60 28.20 -14.29
N GLU A 358 -23.46 29.00 -13.23
CA GLU A 358 -23.57 28.48 -11.87
C GLU A 358 -25.03 28.11 -11.56
N VAL A 359 -25.23 26.90 -11.04
CA VAL A 359 -26.53 26.37 -10.61
C VAL A 359 -26.47 25.93 -9.16
N ILE A 360 -27.63 25.84 -8.52
CA ILE A 360 -27.76 25.37 -7.13
C ILE A 360 -28.75 24.21 -7.11
N THR A 361 -28.28 23.05 -6.64
CA THR A 361 -29.10 21.84 -6.52
C THR A 361 -29.36 21.46 -5.06
N PRO A 362 -30.48 20.74 -4.76
CA PRO A 362 -30.74 20.22 -3.42
C PRO A 362 -29.60 19.36 -2.86
N ASN A 363 -29.53 19.27 -1.53
CA ASN A 363 -28.54 18.40 -0.85
C ASN A 363 -29.05 16.98 -0.59
N MET A 364 -30.36 16.77 -0.67
CA MET A 364 -31.01 15.50 -0.35
C MET A 364 -31.97 15.12 -1.48
N PHE A 365 -31.92 13.86 -1.90
CA PHE A 365 -32.77 13.30 -2.95
C PHE A 365 -33.34 11.96 -2.51
N ASN A 366 -34.50 11.61 -3.07
CA ASN A 366 -35.08 10.27 -2.94
C ASN A 366 -34.16 9.23 -3.62
N SER A 367 -34.05 8.02 -3.06
CA SER A 367 -33.17 6.95 -3.55
C SER A 367 -33.41 6.59 -5.02
N ALA A 368 -34.64 6.76 -5.50
CA ALA A 368 -35.02 6.51 -6.88
C ALA A 368 -34.17 7.29 -7.90
N LEU A 369 -33.67 8.48 -7.55
CA LEU A 369 -32.76 9.23 -8.43
C LEU A 369 -31.42 8.49 -8.61
N TRP A 370 -30.87 7.97 -7.51
CA TRP A 370 -29.59 7.25 -7.53
C TRP A 370 -29.72 5.92 -8.24
N GLU A 371 -30.85 5.22 -8.04
CA GLU A 371 -31.19 4.00 -8.78
C GLU A 371 -31.30 4.26 -10.28
N THR A 372 -32.01 5.32 -10.67
CA THR A 372 -32.16 5.73 -12.08
C THR A 372 -30.82 6.07 -12.72
N SER A 373 -29.93 6.73 -11.96
CA SER A 373 -28.60 7.10 -12.44
C SER A 373 -27.60 5.93 -12.47
N GLY A 374 -27.94 4.77 -11.92
CA GLY A 374 -27.03 3.62 -11.75
C GLY A 374 -26.00 3.77 -10.61
N HIS A 375 -25.99 4.88 -9.89
CA HIS A 375 -25.05 5.09 -8.78
C HIS A 375 -25.42 4.31 -7.53
N TRP A 376 -26.70 3.93 -7.36
CA TRP A 376 -27.13 3.20 -6.18
C TRP A 376 -26.34 1.91 -5.98
N GLN A 377 -26.17 1.12 -7.05
CA GLN A 377 -25.49 -0.17 -7.03
C GLN A 377 -24.01 -0.08 -6.64
N HIS A 378 -23.38 1.08 -6.83
CA HIS A 378 -21.95 1.28 -6.60
C HIS A 378 -21.64 2.12 -5.36
N TYR A 379 -22.53 3.05 -5.00
CA TYR A 379 -22.28 4.05 -3.96
C TYR A 379 -23.20 3.92 -2.75
N SER A 380 -24.25 3.08 -2.76
CA SER A 380 -25.22 3.01 -1.66
C SER A 380 -24.57 2.82 -0.30
N ASP A 381 -23.52 2.02 -0.21
CA ASP A 381 -22.88 1.68 1.07
C ASP A 381 -22.07 2.86 1.63
N ASN A 382 -21.63 3.76 0.75
CA ASN A 382 -20.88 4.96 1.07
C ASN A 382 -21.77 6.23 1.08
N MET A 383 -23.10 6.08 1.14
CA MET A 383 -24.04 7.20 1.22
C MET A 383 -24.65 7.34 2.62
N PHE A 384 -24.86 8.59 3.05
CA PHE A 384 -25.71 8.86 4.20
C PHE A 384 -27.17 8.70 3.78
N LYS A 385 -27.87 7.76 4.41
CA LYS A 385 -29.27 7.41 4.15
C LYS A 385 -30.15 7.91 5.28
N ILE A 386 -31.32 8.43 4.94
CA ILE A 386 -32.30 8.98 5.89
C ILE A 386 -33.67 8.44 5.49
N ASP A 387 -34.39 7.81 6.43
CA ASP A 387 -35.75 7.37 6.21
C ASP A 387 -36.73 8.52 6.46
N VAL A 388 -37.52 8.87 5.45
CA VAL A 388 -38.52 9.94 5.48
C VAL A 388 -39.83 9.36 4.95
N GLU A 389 -40.86 9.32 5.80
CA GLU A 389 -42.21 8.88 5.39
C GLU A 389 -42.24 7.51 4.68
N LYS A 390 -41.47 6.53 5.19
CA LYS A 390 -41.30 5.18 4.59
C LYS A 390 -40.61 5.17 3.22
N GLN A 391 -40.04 6.28 2.79
CA GLN A 391 -39.17 6.38 1.63
C GLN A 391 -37.73 6.60 2.07
N GLN A 392 -36.81 6.07 1.28
CA GLN A 392 -35.38 6.24 1.54
C GLN A 392 -34.87 7.48 0.80
N PHE A 393 -34.27 8.39 1.54
CA PHE A 393 -33.55 9.55 1.01
C PHE A 393 -32.06 9.41 1.28
N GLY A 394 -31.26 10.17 0.55
CA GLY A 394 -29.82 10.26 0.82
C GLY A 394 -29.27 11.65 0.57
N LEU A 395 -28.24 12.00 1.33
CA LEU A 395 -27.42 13.17 1.03
C LEU A 395 -26.63 12.91 -0.26
N LYS A 396 -26.56 13.90 -1.15
CA LYS A 396 -25.91 13.73 -2.46
C LYS A 396 -24.40 13.43 -2.30
N PRO A 397 -23.88 12.35 -2.91
CA PRO A 397 -22.43 12.07 -2.94
C PRO A 397 -21.71 12.72 -4.13
N MET A 398 -22.47 13.29 -5.08
CA MET A 398 -22.05 13.98 -6.30
C MET A 398 -23.20 14.85 -6.86
N ASN A 399 -22.90 15.81 -7.75
CA ASN A 399 -23.94 16.71 -8.29
C ASN A 399 -24.59 16.21 -9.60
N CYS A 400 -23.95 15.27 -10.32
CA CYS A 400 -24.31 14.89 -11.68
C CYS A 400 -25.80 14.57 -11.88
N PRO A 401 -26.44 13.70 -11.06
CA PRO A 401 -27.86 13.38 -11.24
C PRO A 401 -28.79 14.58 -11.07
N GLY A 402 -28.45 15.53 -10.18
CA GLY A 402 -29.18 16.79 -10.03
C GLY A 402 -29.09 17.66 -11.29
N HIS A 403 -27.91 17.77 -11.89
CA HIS A 403 -27.71 18.53 -13.14
C HIS A 403 -28.46 17.90 -14.31
N CYS A 404 -28.57 16.56 -14.34
CA CYS A 404 -29.36 15.85 -15.33
C CYS A 404 -30.87 16.16 -15.22
N LEU A 405 -31.40 16.26 -14.00
CA LEU A 405 -32.79 16.70 -13.78
C LEU A 405 -33.02 18.13 -14.28
N MET A 406 -32.06 19.03 -14.06
CA MET A 406 -32.13 20.40 -14.59
C MET A 406 -32.09 20.43 -16.12
N PHE A 407 -31.22 19.64 -16.73
CA PHE A 407 -31.17 19.50 -18.18
C PHE A 407 -32.49 19.00 -18.75
N ALA A 408 -33.07 17.95 -18.15
CA ALA A 408 -34.31 17.31 -18.58
C ALA A 408 -35.57 18.17 -18.34
N LYS A 409 -35.51 19.21 -17.51
CA LYS A 409 -36.66 20.06 -17.16
C LYS A 409 -37.20 20.87 -18.34
N GLU A 410 -36.35 21.20 -19.30
CA GLU A 410 -36.67 22.05 -20.45
C GLU A 410 -36.43 21.29 -21.76
N ILE A 411 -37.26 21.58 -22.77
CA ILE A 411 -37.02 21.12 -24.13
C ILE A 411 -35.85 21.93 -24.70
N ARG A 412 -34.82 21.26 -25.20
CA ARG A 412 -33.60 21.88 -25.72
C ARG A 412 -33.46 21.64 -27.23
N SER A 413 -32.98 22.67 -27.94
CA SER A 413 -32.53 22.57 -29.32
C SER A 413 -31.05 22.18 -29.36
N HIS A 414 -30.62 21.56 -30.47
CA HIS A 414 -29.19 21.31 -30.71
C HIS A 414 -28.34 22.59 -30.69
N ARG A 415 -28.96 23.75 -30.94
CA ARG A 415 -28.31 25.08 -30.90
C ARG A 415 -28.01 25.56 -29.49
N ASP A 416 -28.71 25.03 -28.49
CA ASP A 416 -28.51 25.38 -27.08
C ASP A 416 -27.27 24.65 -26.51
N LEU A 417 -26.69 23.71 -27.27
CA LEU A 417 -25.52 22.93 -26.89
C LEU A 417 -24.23 23.51 -27.50
N PRO A 418 -23.11 23.55 -26.76
CA PRO A 418 -22.90 22.92 -25.45
C PRO A 418 -23.42 23.76 -24.27
N LEU A 419 -24.17 23.11 -23.37
CA LEU A 419 -24.64 23.68 -22.12
C LEU A 419 -23.67 23.30 -21.00
N ARG A 420 -23.35 24.25 -20.12
CA ARG A 420 -22.32 24.09 -19.09
C ARG A 420 -22.85 24.53 -17.74
N TYR A 421 -23.03 23.59 -16.82
CA TYR A 421 -23.41 23.87 -15.45
C TYR A 421 -22.19 23.75 -14.54
N ALA A 422 -22.02 24.71 -13.63
CA ALA A 422 -21.06 24.65 -12.53
C ALA A 422 -21.84 24.67 -11.20
N ASP A 423 -21.40 23.91 -10.20
CA ASP A 423 -22.10 23.77 -8.93
C ASP A 423 -21.09 23.58 -7.78
N PHE A 424 -21.12 24.50 -6.82
CA PHE A 424 -20.31 24.42 -5.60
C PHE A 424 -21.08 23.77 -4.44
N GLY A 425 -22.07 22.93 -4.77
CA GLY A 425 -22.95 22.26 -3.83
C GLY A 425 -22.21 21.39 -2.83
N VAL A 426 -22.76 21.28 -1.62
CA VAL A 426 -22.18 20.48 -0.55
C VAL A 426 -22.45 19.01 -0.82
N LEU A 427 -21.39 18.21 -0.84
CA LEU A 427 -21.42 16.78 -1.06
C LEU A 427 -21.10 16.03 0.23
N HIS A 428 -21.68 14.83 0.35
CA HIS A 428 -21.45 13.95 1.48
C HIS A 428 -21.14 12.52 1.06
N ARG A 429 -20.07 11.94 1.59
CA ARG A 429 -19.72 10.53 1.44
C ARG A 429 -19.49 9.92 2.81
N ASN A 430 -20.11 8.78 3.11
CA ASN A 430 -19.98 8.08 4.38
C ASN A 430 -18.68 7.27 4.44
N GLU A 431 -17.55 7.96 4.36
CA GLU A 431 -16.21 7.37 4.49
C GLU A 431 -16.03 6.69 5.86
N PHE A 432 -15.29 5.59 5.88
CA PHE A 432 -14.92 4.90 7.12
C PHE A 432 -14.18 5.86 8.07
N SER A 433 -14.53 5.84 9.35
CA SER A 433 -13.97 6.76 10.35
C SER A 433 -12.44 6.68 10.44
N GLY A 434 -11.87 5.48 10.32
CA GLY A 434 -10.41 5.27 10.32
C GLY A 434 -9.68 5.80 9.08
N ALA A 435 -10.40 6.13 8.01
CA ALA A 435 -9.81 6.69 6.77
C ALA A 435 -9.77 8.23 6.76
N LEU A 436 -10.45 8.89 7.70
CA LEU A 436 -10.54 10.36 7.74
C LEU A 436 -9.19 10.97 8.10
N THR A 437 -8.75 11.98 7.33
CA THR A 437 -7.46 12.65 7.59
C THR A 437 -7.48 14.12 7.16
N GLY A 438 -7.56 15.01 8.16
CA GLY A 438 -7.60 16.46 7.95
C GLY A 438 -8.59 16.88 6.87
N LEU A 439 -8.16 17.79 6.00
CA LEU A 439 -8.89 18.21 4.79
C LEU A 439 -8.73 17.29 3.56
N THR A 440 -7.91 16.23 3.62
CA THR A 440 -7.60 15.39 2.44
C THR A 440 -8.63 14.29 2.24
N ARG A 441 -9.15 13.71 3.31
CA ARG A 441 -10.24 12.71 3.26
C ARG A 441 -11.29 13.05 4.32
N VAL A 442 -12.45 13.48 3.84
CA VAL A 442 -13.54 14.06 4.63
C VAL A 442 -14.88 13.45 4.23
N ARG A 443 -15.86 13.53 5.13
CA ARG A 443 -17.25 13.12 4.87
C ARG A 443 -18.07 14.22 4.21
N ARG A 444 -17.76 15.48 4.50
CA ARG A 444 -18.38 16.67 3.88
C ARG A 444 -17.33 17.41 3.06
N PHE A 445 -17.62 17.65 1.79
CA PHE A 445 -16.74 18.41 0.90
C PHE A 445 -17.54 19.22 -0.11
N GLN A 446 -16.87 20.15 -0.77
CA GLN A 446 -17.39 20.91 -1.90
C GLN A 446 -16.34 20.78 -3.01
N GLN A 447 -16.81 20.46 -4.20
CA GLN A 447 -15.98 20.44 -5.39
C GLN A 447 -16.32 21.68 -6.20
N ASP A 448 -15.34 22.15 -6.96
CA ASP A 448 -15.56 22.96 -8.16
C ASP A 448 -16.17 22.09 -9.26
N ASP A 449 -17.34 21.48 -8.99
CA ASP A 449 -17.94 20.49 -9.89
C ASP A 449 -18.60 21.17 -11.09
N ALA A 450 -18.50 20.54 -12.26
CA ALA A 450 -19.13 21.04 -13.46
C ALA A 450 -19.49 19.94 -14.46
N HIS A 451 -20.64 20.11 -15.12
CA HIS A 451 -21.17 19.18 -16.11
C HIS A 451 -21.43 19.88 -17.43
N ILE A 452 -20.89 19.31 -18.50
CA ILE A 452 -21.10 19.79 -19.87
C ILE A 452 -22.03 18.81 -20.57
N PHE A 453 -23.18 19.32 -21.03
CA PHE A 453 -24.08 18.61 -21.92
C PHE A 453 -23.78 19.06 -23.33
N CYS A 454 -23.35 18.13 -24.18
CA CYS A 454 -23.02 18.43 -25.56
C CYS A 454 -23.41 17.29 -26.50
N ARG A 455 -23.39 17.59 -27.79
CA ARG A 455 -23.51 16.56 -28.82
C ARG A 455 -22.20 15.82 -28.97
N GLU A 456 -22.29 14.60 -29.48
CA GLU A 456 -21.12 13.74 -29.72
C GLU A 456 -20.08 14.40 -30.65
N ASP A 457 -20.52 15.15 -31.68
CA ASP A 457 -19.62 15.89 -32.58
C ASP A 457 -18.87 17.06 -31.92
N GLN A 458 -19.34 17.52 -30.76
CA GLN A 458 -18.74 18.63 -30.01
C GLN A 458 -17.67 18.15 -29.01
N VAL A 459 -17.48 16.83 -28.91
CA VAL A 459 -16.45 16.23 -28.07
C VAL A 459 -15.14 16.29 -28.83
N SER A 460 -14.21 17.15 -28.38
CA SER A 460 -12.89 17.21 -29.03
C SER A 460 -12.10 15.91 -28.78
N PRO A 461 -11.20 15.49 -29.69
CA PRO A 461 -10.31 14.34 -29.46
C PRO A 461 -9.47 14.50 -28.18
N HIS A 462 -9.08 15.74 -27.85
CA HIS A 462 -8.37 16.07 -26.60
C HIS A 462 -9.23 15.87 -25.35
N THR A 463 -10.54 16.12 -25.43
CA THR A 463 -11.52 15.85 -24.35
C THR A 463 -11.77 14.33 -24.21
N GLN A 464 -11.77 13.60 -25.32
CA GLN A 464 -11.94 12.14 -25.36
C GLN A 464 -10.78 11.40 -24.66
N PHE A 465 -9.55 11.89 -24.80
CA PHE A 465 -8.34 11.28 -24.21
C PHE A 465 -8.23 11.46 -22.68
N HIS A 466 -8.78 12.55 -22.14
CA HIS A 466 -8.85 12.75 -20.67
C HIS A 466 -9.95 11.87 -20.04
N CYS A 467 -11.04 11.64 -20.77
CA CYS A 467 -12.17 10.83 -20.30
C CYS A 467 -11.96 9.31 -20.45
N SER A 468 -11.04 8.82 -21.28
CA SER A 468 -10.81 7.36 -21.41
C SER A 468 -10.18 6.69 -20.18
N ASN A 469 -9.68 7.47 -19.22
CA ASN A 469 -9.11 6.98 -17.95
C ASN A 469 -10.06 7.11 -16.74
N LEU A 470 -11.23 7.72 -16.93
CA LEU A 470 -12.30 7.81 -15.92
C LEU A 470 -13.49 7.04 -16.48
N SER A 471 -14.09 6.12 -15.73
CA SER A 471 -15.28 5.40 -16.20
C SER A 471 -16.34 6.41 -16.64
N VAL A 472 -16.56 6.55 -17.95
CA VAL A 472 -17.64 7.37 -18.49
C VAL A 472 -18.94 6.73 -18.03
N ALA A 473 -19.55 7.29 -16.99
CA ALA A 473 -20.93 6.97 -16.68
C ALA A 473 -21.79 7.61 -17.76
N SER A 474 -21.96 6.91 -18.89
CA SER A 474 -23.02 7.21 -19.84
C SER A 474 -24.35 6.95 -19.15
N VAL A 475 -24.82 7.92 -18.36
CA VAL A 475 -26.19 7.90 -17.83
C VAL A 475 -27.10 8.21 -19.00
N LEU A 476 -27.47 7.15 -19.73
CA LEU A 476 -28.48 7.15 -20.78
C LEU A 476 -29.82 7.52 -20.16
N ILE A 477 -30.07 8.82 -19.97
CA ILE A 477 -31.44 9.30 -19.95
C ILE A 477 -31.95 9.06 -21.36
N ARG A 478 -32.85 8.08 -21.53
CA ARG A 478 -33.52 7.77 -22.80
C ARG A 478 -34.28 9.01 -23.29
N SER A 479 -33.56 9.89 -23.97
CA SER A 479 -34.08 10.92 -24.87
C SER A 479 -33.70 10.49 -26.29
N PRO A 480 -34.54 10.69 -27.32
CA PRO A 480 -34.29 10.24 -28.70
C PRO A 480 -33.10 10.93 -29.39
N SER A 481 -32.34 11.76 -28.67
CA SER A 481 -31.25 12.57 -29.20
C SER A 481 -29.97 12.23 -28.41
N SER A 482 -28.94 11.75 -29.10
CA SER A 482 -27.63 11.39 -28.56
C SER A 482 -26.97 12.59 -27.86
N VAL A 483 -27.11 12.67 -26.52
CA VAL A 483 -26.47 13.68 -25.68
C VAL A 483 -25.46 12.98 -24.77
N ALA A 484 -24.22 13.42 -24.81
CA ALA A 484 -23.17 12.95 -23.92
C ALA A 484 -23.00 13.92 -22.75
N ILE A 485 -22.76 13.36 -21.55
CA ILE A 485 -22.54 14.12 -20.32
C ILE A 485 -21.06 13.98 -19.96
N PHE A 486 -20.39 15.11 -19.80
CA PHE A 486 -18.99 15.14 -19.39
C PHE A 486 -18.87 15.78 -18.00
N CYS A 487 -18.25 15.07 -17.07
CA CYS A 487 -17.76 15.65 -15.82
C CYS A 487 -16.38 16.25 -16.09
N ALA A 488 -16.24 17.56 -15.85
CA ALA A 488 -14.92 18.19 -15.82
C ALA A 488 -14.38 18.09 -14.39
N TYR A 489 -13.21 17.46 -14.23
CA TYR A 489 -12.42 17.48 -12.98
C TYR A 489 -11.19 18.35 -13.18
#